data_AF-A0A654CMA2-F1
#
_entry.id   AF-A0A654CMA2-F1
#
_cell.length_a   1.000
_cell.length_b   1.000
_cell.length_c   1.000
_cell.angle_alpha   90.00
_cell.angle_beta   90.00
_cell.angle_gamma   90.00
#
_symmetry.space_group_name_H-M   'P 1'
#
loop_
_entity.id
_entity.type
_entity.pdbx_description
1 polymer ?
#
loop_
_entity_poly.entity_id
_entity_poly.type
_entity_poly.pdbx_seq_one_letter_code
_entity_poly.pdbx_strand_id
1 'polypeptide(L)'
;MKKQGGWTGIGVLAVVLSAAMGALLAHYIVSSFDRTTAPVVQWGLLTVFLLPMGFAIQLWVNLNSIRETKGLSGSERRRIRVTVSEKTRQAQIALSFYMLSAIIIAFGLWFSPASWKIYHAVTVFTGLSLGISIASFFLMIHEWREISNFKSKVFERSIRNKQLAKKLEALNPKGE
;
A
#
# COMPACT_ATOMS: atom_id res chain seq x y z
N MET A 1 11.96 -12.51 -10.60
CA MET A 1 10.68 -12.43 -9.88
C MET A 1 10.00 -13.77 -10.01
N LYS A 2 9.86 -14.51 -8.90
CA LYS A 2 8.98 -15.69 -8.87
C LYS A 2 7.56 -15.22 -9.23
N LYS A 3 6.76 -16.06 -9.89
CA LYS A 3 5.33 -15.82 -10.12
C LYS A 3 4.62 -15.72 -8.76
N GLN A 4 4.70 -14.58 -8.09
CA GLN A 4 3.88 -14.26 -6.94
C GLN A 4 2.86 -13.25 -7.43
N GLY A 5 1.71 -13.80 -7.85
CA GLY A 5 0.54 -13.03 -8.25
C GLY A 5 -0.04 -12.35 -7.02
N GLY A 6 0.52 -11.20 -6.66
CA GLY A 6 -0.01 -10.31 -5.63
C GLY A 6 -0.21 -10.92 -4.25
N TRP A 7 -1.04 -10.26 -3.43
CA TRP A 7 -1.36 -10.69 -2.07
C TRP A 7 -1.94 -12.12 -2.09
N THR A 8 -1.18 -13.06 -1.54
CA THR A 8 -1.56 -14.47 -1.44
C THR A 8 -2.80 -14.63 -0.57
N GLY A 9 -3.44 -15.81 -0.59
CA GLY A 9 -4.57 -16.10 0.31
C GLY A 9 -4.24 -15.85 1.79
N ILE A 10 -2.98 -16.01 2.18
CA ILE A 10 -2.47 -15.67 3.52
C ILE A 10 -2.57 -14.15 3.78
N GLY A 11 -2.23 -13.32 2.79
CA GLY A 11 -2.37 -11.87 2.90
C GLY A 11 -3.82 -11.43 3.06
N VAL A 12 -4.74 -12.04 2.32
CA VAL A 12 -6.19 -11.78 2.48
C VAL A 12 -6.67 -12.19 3.87
N LEU A 13 -6.25 -13.37 4.35
CA LEU A 13 -6.61 -13.85 5.68
C LEU A 13 -6.06 -12.92 6.78
N ALA A 14 -4.83 -12.44 6.64
CA ALA A 14 -4.25 -11.47 7.57
C ALA A 14 -5.04 -10.15 7.59
N VAL A 15 -5.51 -9.67 6.42
CA VAL A 15 -6.36 -8.47 6.33
C VAL A 15 -7.70 -8.69 7.03
N VAL A 16 -8.36 -9.83 6.80
CA VAL A 16 -9.65 -10.16 7.42
C VAL A 16 -9.52 -10.28 8.94
N LEU A 17 -8.49 -10.97 9.44
CA LEU A 17 -8.23 -11.09 10.87
C LEU A 17 -7.93 -9.73 11.51
N SER A 18 -7.12 -8.91 10.85
CA SER A 18 -6.80 -7.56 11.33
C SER A 18 -8.04 -6.67 11.35
N ALA A 19 -8.91 -6.77 10.34
CA ALA A 19 -10.19 -6.06 10.29
C ALA A 19 -11.12 -6.46 11.44
N ALA A 20 -11.26 -7.78 11.69
CA ALA A 20 -12.07 -8.30 12.78
C ALA A 20 -11.52 -7.86 14.15
N MET A 21 -10.20 -7.94 14.35
CA MET A 21 -9.56 -7.50 15.58
C MET A 21 -9.73 -5.99 15.80
N GLY A 22 -9.55 -5.17 14.76
CA GLY A 22 -9.77 -3.72 14.84
C GLY A 22 -11.22 -3.36 15.16
N ALA A 23 -12.19 -4.06 14.56
CA ALA A 23 -13.62 -3.86 14.85
C ALA A 23 -13.96 -4.26 16.30
N LEU A 24 -13.47 -5.41 16.76
CA LEU A 24 -13.71 -5.90 18.12
C LEU A 24 -13.10 -4.98 19.18
N LEU A 25 -11.86 -4.52 18.97
CA LEU A 25 -11.21 -3.57 19.88
C LEU A 25 -12.00 -2.25 19.94
N ALA A 26 -12.39 -1.69 18.80
CA ALA A 26 -13.18 -0.47 18.76
C ALA A 26 -14.57 -0.64 19.40
N HIS A 27 -15.21 -1.80 19.20
CA HIS A 27 -16.47 -2.13 19.85
C HIS A 27 -16.32 -2.18 21.37
N TYR A 28 -15.29 -2.87 21.87
CA TYR A 28 -15.04 -2.98 23.29
C TYR A 28 -14.78 -1.62 23.92
N ILE A 29 -13.92 -0.81 23.29
CA ILE A 29 -13.60 0.56 23.74
C ILE A 29 -14.88 1.40 23.84
N VAL A 30 -15.69 1.47 22.77
CA VAL A 30 -16.92 2.27 22.82
C VAL A 30 -17.94 1.73 23.81
N SER A 31 -18.06 0.40 23.92
CA SER A 31 -19.00 -0.22 24.85
C SER A 31 -18.66 0.04 26.32
N SER A 32 -17.39 0.34 26.61
CA SER A 32 -16.92 0.64 27.96
C SER A 32 -17.18 2.09 28.42
N PHE A 33 -17.53 3.00 27.50
CA PHE A 33 -17.83 4.39 27.85
C PHE A 33 -19.24 4.55 28.43
N ASP A 34 -19.36 5.45 29.40
CA ASP A 34 -20.65 5.86 29.95
C ASP A 34 -21.44 6.68 28.91
N ARG A 35 -22.68 6.24 28.65
CA ARG A 35 -23.58 6.82 27.64
C ARG A 35 -24.30 8.07 28.14
N THR A 36 -24.11 8.45 29.40
CA THR A 36 -24.67 9.67 29.99
C THR A 36 -23.96 10.94 29.48
N THR A 37 -22.76 10.79 28.94
CA THR A 37 -21.97 11.90 28.37
C THR A 37 -22.07 11.93 26.85
N ALA A 38 -22.02 13.14 26.29
CA ALA A 38 -22.05 13.31 24.85
C ALA A 38 -20.79 12.69 24.21
N PRO A 39 -20.92 11.95 23.09
CA PRO A 39 -19.78 11.33 22.43
C PRO A 39 -18.76 12.36 21.96
N VAL A 40 -17.49 12.11 22.26
CA VAL A 40 -16.36 12.94 21.82
C VAL A 40 -15.95 12.52 20.41
N VAL A 41 -15.92 13.48 19.49
CA VAL A 41 -15.56 13.24 18.09
C VAL A 41 -14.06 12.94 17.96
N GLN A 42 -13.73 11.77 17.40
CA GLN A 42 -12.36 11.25 17.36
C GLN A 42 -11.62 11.60 16.06
N TRP A 43 -11.52 12.89 15.73
CA TRP A 43 -10.83 13.35 14.50
C TRP A 43 -9.38 12.87 14.38
N GLY A 44 -8.70 12.68 15.51
CA GLY A 44 -7.34 12.12 15.53
C GLY A 44 -7.23 10.70 14.98
N LEU A 45 -8.29 9.89 15.04
CA LEU A 45 -8.24 8.54 14.44
C LEU A 45 -8.31 8.60 12.92
N LEU A 46 -9.00 9.59 12.36
CA LEU A 46 -9.05 9.79 10.92
C LEU A 46 -7.67 10.14 10.36
N THR A 47 -6.88 10.95 11.07
CA THR A 47 -5.52 11.30 10.62
C THR A 47 -4.59 10.10 10.66
N VAL A 48 -4.64 9.29 11.72
CA VAL A 48 -3.88 8.02 11.82
C VAL A 48 -4.29 7.06 10.71
N PHE A 49 -5.58 6.96 10.40
CA PHE A 49 -6.09 6.11 9.33
C PHE A 49 -5.55 6.48 7.94
N LEU A 50 -5.29 7.76 7.70
CA LEU A 50 -4.78 8.26 6.42
C LEU A 50 -3.26 8.06 6.24
N LEU A 51 -2.49 7.75 7.30
CA LEU A 51 -1.04 7.59 7.20
C LEU A 51 -0.61 6.55 6.14
N PRO A 52 -1.22 5.35 6.07
CA PRO A 52 -0.87 4.35 5.04
C PRO A 52 -1.18 4.79 3.60
N MET A 53 -2.04 5.79 3.41
CA MET A 53 -2.34 6.34 2.09
C MET A 53 -1.09 6.96 1.44
N GLY A 54 -0.29 7.71 2.21
CA GLY A 54 0.95 8.31 1.71
C GLY A 54 1.93 7.27 1.17
N PHE A 55 2.06 6.13 1.86
CA PHE A 55 2.88 5.02 1.40
C PHE A 55 2.31 4.31 0.17
N ALA A 56 0.99 4.17 0.09
CA ALA A 56 0.34 3.59 -1.09
C ALA A 56 0.54 4.46 -2.34
N ILE A 57 0.45 5.80 -2.20
CA ILE A 57 0.78 6.75 -3.28
C ILE A 57 2.23 6.58 -3.71
N GLN A 58 3.13 6.56 -2.73
CA GLN A 58 4.56 6.43 -2.97
C GLN A 58 4.85 5.12 -3.73
N LEU A 59 4.29 3.97 -3.28
CA LEU A 59 4.39 2.66 -3.95
C LEU A 59 3.86 2.70 -5.38
N TRP A 60 2.73 3.34 -5.60
CA TRP A 60 2.13 3.50 -6.92
C TRP A 60 3.05 4.27 -7.88
N VAL A 61 3.63 5.39 -7.43
CA VAL A 61 4.61 6.17 -8.21
C VAL A 61 5.84 5.32 -8.55
N ASN A 62 6.37 4.60 -7.57
CA ASN A 62 7.54 3.74 -7.78
C ASN A 62 7.27 2.62 -8.79
N LEU A 63 6.12 1.94 -8.69
CA LEU A 63 5.70 0.90 -9.64
C LEU A 63 5.62 1.45 -11.07
N ASN A 64 5.07 2.65 -11.24
CA ASN A 64 5.01 3.30 -12.55
C ASN A 64 6.41 3.62 -13.09
N SER A 65 7.33 4.08 -12.25
CA SER A 65 8.73 4.38 -12.64
C SER A 65 9.51 3.16 -13.14
N ILE A 66 9.15 1.93 -12.71
CA ILE A 66 9.83 0.71 -13.17
C ILE A 66 9.62 0.51 -14.68
N ARG A 67 8.46 0.91 -15.21
CA ARG A 67 8.14 0.77 -16.64
C ARG A 67 9.05 1.60 -17.55
N GLU A 68 9.64 2.65 -16.98
CA GLU A 68 10.52 3.61 -17.63
C GLU A 68 12.01 3.32 -17.38
N THR A 69 12.32 2.29 -16.56
CA THR A 69 13.71 1.96 -16.21
C THR A 69 14.48 1.47 -17.43
N LYS A 70 15.56 2.17 -17.77
CA LYS A 70 16.50 1.81 -18.84
C LYS A 70 17.36 0.60 -18.41
N GLY A 71 17.70 -0.30 -19.33
CA GLY A 71 18.56 -1.48 -19.07
C GLY A 71 17.82 -2.80 -18.86
N LEU A 72 16.50 -2.84 -19.13
CA LEU A 72 15.72 -4.06 -19.23
C LEU A 72 15.77 -4.62 -20.66
N SER A 73 15.93 -5.93 -20.82
CA SER A 73 15.75 -6.58 -22.12
C SER A 73 14.28 -6.57 -22.53
N GLY A 74 13.98 -6.74 -23.83
CA GLY A 74 12.59 -6.75 -24.32
C GLY A 74 11.73 -7.84 -23.67
N SER A 75 12.30 -9.02 -23.45
CA SER A 75 11.61 -10.15 -22.79
C SER A 75 11.39 -9.91 -21.29
N GLU A 76 12.36 -9.30 -20.60
CA GLU A 76 12.23 -8.89 -19.20
C GLU A 76 11.17 -7.82 -19.03
N ARG A 77 11.18 -6.81 -19.91
CA ARG A 77 10.19 -5.72 -19.90
C ARG A 77 8.77 -6.25 -20.03
N ARG A 78 8.54 -7.24 -20.90
CA ARG A 78 7.22 -7.87 -21.06
C ARG A 78 6.76 -8.59 -19.78
N ARG A 79 7.63 -9.36 -19.14
CA ARG A 79 7.32 -10.08 -17.89
C ARG A 79 7.05 -9.11 -16.73
N ILE A 80 7.90 -8.10 -16.58
CA ILE A 80 7.77 -7.08 -15.53
C ILE A 80 6.50 -6.26 -15.73
N ARG A 81 6.13 -5.92 -16.96
CA ARG A 81 4.92 -5.13 -17.24
C ARG A 81 3.67 -5.79 -16.67
N VAL A 82 3.53 -7.11 -16.84
CA VAL A 82 2.40 -7.88 -16.31
C VAL A 82 2.38 -7.85 -14.79
N THR A 83 3.49 -8.19 -14.14
CA THR A 83 3.54 -8.19 -12.66
C THR A 83 3.39 -6.80 -12.06
N VAL A 84 3.95 -5.77 -12.69
CA VAL A 84 3.77 -4.38 -12.27
C VAL A 84 2.32 -3.96 -12.43
N SER A 85 1.63 -4.31 -13.53
CA SER A 85 0.21 -3.96 -13.67
C SER A 85 -0.68 -4.57 -12.57
N GLU A 86 -0.41 -5.80 -12.15
CA GLU A 86 -1.15 -6.44 -11.05
C GLU A 86 -0.92 -5.71 -9.72
N LYS A 87 0.33 -5.41 -9.38
CA LYS A 87 0.69 -4.69 -8.14
C LYS A 87 0.20 -3.24 -8.17
N THR A 88 0.23 -2.58 -9.33
CA THR A 88 -0.35 -1.24 -9.53
C THR A 88 -1.84 -1.26 -9.26
N ARG A 89 -2.57 -2.27 -9.75
CA ARG A 89 -4.01 -2.43 -9.49
C ARG A 89 -4.27 -2.61 -7.98
N GLN A 90 -3.45 -3.38 -7.28
CA GLN A 90 -3.57 -3.56 -5.83
C GLN A 90 -3.35 -2.26 -5.06
N ALA A 91 -2.33 -1.48 -5.41
CA ALA A 91 -2.11 -0.17 -4.82
C ALA A 91 -3.29 0.79 -5.08
N GLN A 92 -3.85 0.76 -6.30
CA GLN A 92 -5.06 1.54 -6.62
C GLN A 92 -6.27 1.12 -5.80
N ILE A 93 -6.52 -0.19 -5.64
CA ILE A 93 -7.61 -0.69 -4.79
C ILE A 93 -7.44 -0.21 -3.34
N ALA A 94 -6.23 -0.30 -2.79
CA ALA A 94 -5.94 0.18 -1.43
C ALA A 94 -6.17 1.69 -1.31
N LEU A 95 -5.72 2.50 -2.29
CA LEU A 95 -5.95 3.94 -2.33
C LEU A 95 -7.44 4.29 -2.40
N SER A 96 -8.20 3.61 -3.27
CA SER A 96 -9.65 3.80 -3.37
C SER A 96 -10.35 3.44 -2.06
N PHE A 97 -9.94 2.35 -1.41
CA PHE A 97 -10.46 1.96 -0.10
C PHE A 97 -10.19 3.02 0.96
N TYR A 98 -8.97 3.57 1.05
CA TYR A 98 -8.64 4.62 2.01
C TYR A 98 -9.45 5.90 1.77
N MET A 99 -9.58 6.33 0.51
CA MET A 99 -10.38 7.51 0.14
C MET A 99 -11.85 7.33 0.53
N LEU A 100 -12.48 6.24 0.09
CA LEU A 100 -13.91 5.99 0.35
C LEU A 100 -14.18 5.82 1.84
N SER A 101 -13.34 5.07 2.55
CA SER A 101 -13.49 4.86 3.98
C SER A 101 -13.28 6.15 4.77
N ALA A 102 -12.30 6.99 4.39
CA ALA A 102 -12.08 8.28 5.04
C ALA A 102 -13.28 9.21 4.88
N ILE A 103 -13.90 9.24 3.69
CA ILE A 103 -15.13 10.00 3.45
C ILE A 103 -16.25 9.50 4.36
N ILE A 104 -16.49 8.18 4.39
CA ILE A 104 -17.54 7.58 5.23
C ILE A 104 -17.29 7.87 6.72
N ILE A 105 -16.05 7.73 7.18
CA ILE A 105 -15.67 8.01 8.57
C ILE A 105 -15.86 9.49 8.89
N ALA A 106 -15.42 10.41 8.01
CA ALA A 106 -15.57 11.85 8.23
C ALA A 106 -17.04 12.28 8.31
N PHE A 107 -17.88 11.81 7.38
CA PHE A 107 -19.33 12.05 7.44
C PHE A 107 -19.95 11.41 8.69
N GLY A 108 -19.55 10.18 9.02
CA GLY A 108 -20.02 9.49 10.22
C GLY A 108 -19.69 10.25 11.50
N LEU A 109 -18.45 10.75 11.62
CA LEU A 109 -17.98 11.53 12.76
C LEU A 109 -18.73 12.86 12.88
N TRP A 110 -19.06 13.50 11.75
CA TRP A 110 -19.86 14.72 11.72
C TRP A 110 -21.26 14.53 12.33
N PHE A 111 -21.93 13.41 12.05
CA PHE A 111 -23.26 13.10 12.59
C PHE A 111 -23.22 12.40 13.95
N SER A 112 -22.05 11.97 14.41
CA SER A 112 -21.90 11.18 15.63
C SER A 112 -22.39 11.84 16.93
N PRO A 113 -22.31 13.17 17.13
CA PRO A 113 -22.82 13.81 18.34
C PRO A 113 -24.35 13.70 18.50
N ALA A 114 -25.09 13.50 17.41
CA ALA A 114 -26.55 13.45 17.43
C ALA A 114 -27.12 12.11 17.93
N SER A 115 -26.32 11.03 17.95
CA SER A 115 -26.79 9.71 18.36
C SER A 115 -25.66 8.79 18.77
N TRP A 116 -25.78 8.19 19.96
CA TRP A 116 -24.85 7.17 20.43
C TRP A 116 -24.77 5.94 19.51
N LYS A 117 -25.89 5.60 18.84
CA LYS A 117 -25.92 4.49 17.87
C LYS A 117 -25.05 4.80 16.65
N ILE A 118 -25.10 6.04 16.15
CA ILE A 118 -24.27 6.50 15.03
C ILE A 118 -22.81 6.53 15.47
N TYR A 119 -22.51 7.12 16.62
CA TYR A 119 -21.15 7.15 17.17
C TYR A 119 -20.53 5.75 17.29
N HIS A 120 -21.30 4.80 17.84
CA HIS A 120 -20.86 3.42 17.97
C HIS A 120 -20.58 2.77 16.61
N ALA A 121 -21.52 2.88 15.66
CA ALA A 121 -21.34 2.30 14.33
C ALA A 121 -20.12 2.88 13.60
N VAL A 122 -19.94 4.20 13.66
CA VAL A 122 -18.82 4.90 13.03
C VAL A 122 -17.49 4.51 13.67
N THR A 123 -17.43 4.40 14.99
CA THR A 123 -16.19 4.03 15.69
C THR A 123 -15.80 2.58 15.41
N VAL A 124 -16.76 1.65 15.41
CA VAL A 124 -16.50 0.25 15.01
C VAL A 124 -16.04 0.15 13.56
N PHE A 125 -16.68 0.89 12.65
CA PHE A 125 -16.26 0.95 11.26
C PHE A 125 -14.86 1.57 11.08
N THR A 126 -14.52 2.57 11.91
CA THR A 126 -13.19 3.18 11.93
C THR A 126 -12.14 2.18 12.42
N GLY A 127 -12.43 1.43 13.47
CA GLY A 127 -11.57 0.34 13.97
C GLY A 127 -11.35 -0.76 12.93
N LEU A 128 -12.43 -1.20 12.26
CA LEU A 128 -12.37 -2.15 11.15
C LEU A 128 -11.45 -1.62 10.04
N SER A 129 -11.68 -0.38 9.63
CA SER A 129 -10.93 0.26 8.54
C SER A 129 -9.45 0.44 8.90
N LEU A 130 -9.14 0.82 10.14
CA LEU A 130 -7.78 0.87 10.67
C LEU A 130 -7.11 -0.50 10.66
N GLY A 131 -7.82 -1.55 11.08
CA GLY A 131 -7.33 -2.92 11.03
C GLY A 131 -6.94 -3.33 9.60
N ILE A 132 -7.81 -3.05 8.63
CA ILE A 132 -7.50 -3.27 7.20
C ILE A 132 -6.27 -2.48 6.80
N SER A 133 -6.23 -1.19 7.13
CA SER A 133 -5.19 -0.24 6.74
C SER A 133 -3.80 -0.65 7.24
N ILE A 134 -3.70 -1.14 8.48
CA ILE A 134 -2.44 -1.62 9.06
C ILE A 134 -1.96 -2.90 8.33
N ALA A 135 -2.86 -3.86 8.10
CA ALA A 135 -2.49 -5.10 7.44
C ALA A 135 -2.06 -4.87 5.98
N SER A 136 -2.82 -4.08 5.22
CA SER A 136 -2.45 -3.69 3.85
C SER A 136 -1.15 -2.91 3.82
N PHE A 137 -0.89 -2.06 4.82
CA PHE A 137 0.36 -1.32 4.94
C PHE A 137 1.59 -2.23 5.03
N PHE A 138 1.57 -3.24 5.91
CA PHE A 138 2.68 -4.19 6.02
C PHE A 138 2.91 -4.99 4.73
N LEU A 139 1.83 -5.40 4.04
CA LEU A 139 1.93 -6.06 2.74
C LEU A 139 2.57 -5.12 1.69
N MET A 140 2.17 -3.85 1.67
CA MET A 140 2.76 -2.85 0.77
C MET A 140 4.23 -2.56 1.08
N ILE A 141 4.66 -2.53 2.34
CA ILE A 141 6.08 -2.39 2.70
C ILE A 141 6.92 -3.54 2.14
N HIS A 142 6.42 -4.78 2.27
CA HIS A 142 7.12 -5.94 1.75
C HIS A 142 7.32 -5.81 0.23
N GLU A 143 6.25 -5.45 -0.48
CA GLU A 143 6.27 -5.22 -1.92
C GLU A 143 7.23 -4.09 -2.34
N TRP A 144 7.18 -2.99 -1.61
CA TRP A 144 8.08 -1.85 -1.81
C TRP A 144 9.55 -2.26 -1.74
N ARG A 145 9.93 -3.07 -0.74
CA ARG A 145 11.31 -3.54 -0.57
C ARG A 145 11.73 -4.43 -1.73
N GLU A 146 10.86 -5.34 -2.19
CA GLU A 146 11.17 -6.20 -3.34
C GLU A 146 11.40 -5.37 -4.62
N ILE A 147 10.52 -4.40 -4.87
CA ILE A 147 10.62 -3.47 -6.00
C ILE A 147 11.90 -2.64 -5.95
N SER A 148 12.22 -2.07 -4.78
CA SER A 148 13.41 -1.27 -4.59
C SER A 148 14.68 -2.08 -4.85
N ASN A 149 14.75 -3.30 -4.28
CA ASN A 149 15.87 -4.23 -4.50
C ASN A 149 16.00 -4.64 -5.98
N PHE A 150 14.87 -4.86 -6.66
CA PHE A 150 14.88 -5.16 -8.09
C PHE A 150 15.44 -3.98 -8.91
N LYS A 151 14.98 -2.75 -8.62
CA LYS A 151 15.44 -1.54 -9.31
C LYS A 151 16.95 -1.34 -9.14
N SER A 152 17.48 -1.53 -7.92
CA SER A 152 18.92 -1.45 -7.66
C SER A 152 19.73 -2.46 -8.47
N LYS A 153 19.28 -3.73 -8.52
CA LYS A 153 19.95 -4.77 -9.32
C LYS A 153 19.97 -4.48 -10.82
N VAL A 154 18.86 -3.98 -11.37
CA VAL A 154 18.79 -3.60 -12.79
C VAL A 154 19.72 -2.42 -13.09
N PHE A 155 19.77 -1.44 -12.19
CA PHE A 155 20.64 -0.29 -12.33
C PHE A 155 22.12 -0.68 -12.31
N GLU A 156 22.54 -1.48 -11.33
CA GLU A 156 23.92 -2.01 -11.25
C GLU A 156 24.32 -2.80 -12.50
N ARG A 157 23.41 -3.63 -13.02
CA ARG A 157 23.64 -4.37 -14.27
C ARG A 157 23.81 -3.43 -15.46
N SER A 158 23.00 -2.38 -15.54
CA SER A 158 23.10 -1.39 -16.61
C SER A 158 24.44 -0.63 -16.59
N ILE A 159 24.94 -0.30 -15.40
CA ILE A 159 26.26 0.33 -15.21
C ILE A 159 27.36 -0.62 -15.61
N ARG A 160 27.31 -1.88 -15.15
CA ARG A 160 28.32 -2.90 -15.47
C ARG A 160 28.41 -3.15 -16.97
N ASN A 161 27.27 -3.23 -17.66
CA ASN A 161 27.23 -3.40 -19.11
C ASN A 161 27.81 -2.20 -19.85
N LYS A 162 27.53 -0.97 -19.38
CA LYS A 162 28.15 0.25 -19.94
C LYS A 162 29.67 0.28 -19.74
N GLN A 163 30.15 -0.13 -18.57
CA GLN A 163 31.58 -0.22 -18.29
C GLN A 163 32.27 -1.28 -19.14
N LEU A 164 31.64 -2.45 -19.31
CA LEU A 164 32.15 -3.52 -20.19
C LEU A 164 32.19 -3.08 -21.65
N ALA A 165 31.14 -2.43 -22.15
CA ALA A 165 31.12 -1.89 -23.52
C ALA A 165 32.26 -0.89 -23.75
N LYS A 166 32.48 0.05 -22.82
CA LYS A 166 33.62 1.00 -22.89
C LYS A 166 34.98 0.30 -22.88
N LYS A 167 35.15 -0.75 -22.07
CA LYS A 167 36.39 -1.53 -22.03
C LYS A 167 36.61 -2.32 -23.32
N LEU A 168 35.56 -2.90 -23.89
CA LEU A 168 35.63 -3.61 -25.18
C LEU A 168 35.96 -2.65 -26.34
N GLU A 169 35.39 -1.45 -26.34
CA GLU A 169 35.71 -0.39 -27.31
C GLU A 169 37.18 0.07 -27.18
N ALA A 170 37.67 0.24 -25.94
CA ALA A 170 39.08 0.55 -25.70
C ALA A 170 40.05 -0.58 -26.10
N LEU A 171 39.57 -1.85 -26.10
CA LEU A 171 40.33 -3.02 -26.53
C LEU A 171 40.25 -3.26 -28.05
N ASN A 172 39.38 -2.55 -28.77
CA ASN A 172 39.28 -2.63 -30.22
C ASN A 172 39.70 -1.28 -30.88
N PRO A 173 40.98 -0.87 -30.79
CA PRO A 173 41.41 0.43 -31.26
C PRO A 173 41.44 0.59 -32.79
N LYS A 174 40.99 -0.38 -33.61
CA LYS A 174 41.00 -0.27 -35.07
C LYS A 174 39.83 -0.99 -35.74
N GLY A 175 38.87 -0.19 -36.18
CA GLY A 175 38.15 -0.40 -37.44
C GLY A 175 38.42 0.82 -38.33
N GLU A 176 39.69 1.00 -38.71
CA GLU A 176 40.09 1.66 -39.96
C GLU A 176 40.11 0.59 -41.06
#